data_AF-A0A968MS27-F1
#
_entry.id   AF-A0A968MS27-F1
#
_cell.length_a   1.000
_cell.length_b   1.000
_cell.length_c   1.000
_cell.angle_alpha   90.00
_cell.angle_beta   90.00
_cell.angle_gamma   90.00
#
_symmetry.space_group_name_H-M   'P 1'
#
loop_
_entity.id
_entity.type
_entity.pdbx_description
1 polymer ?
#
loop_
_entity_poly.entity_id
_entity_poly.type
_entity_poly.pdbx_seq_one_letter_code
_entity_poly.pdbx_strand_id
1 'polypeptide(L)' 'MHERRIELAFEGHRWLDLVRTGKVIEIMTKYGIKIKSQFGNISSDSYNVNESRFVYPIPHRETLWNSEL' A
#
# COMPACT_ATOMS: atom_id res chain seq x y z
N MET A 1 3.61 -16.41 6.94
CA MET A 1 3.78 -14.94 6.92
C MET A 1 3.89 -14.32 8.32
N HIS A 2 3.96 -15.10 9.40
CA HIS A 2 4.23 -14.55 10.74
C HIS A 2 5.72 -14.27 10.90
N GLU A 3 6.58 -15.29 10.75
CA GLU A 3 8.05 -15.19 10.83
C GLU A 3 8.62 -14.02 10.04
N ARG A 4 8.36 -13.94 8.73
CA ARG A 4 8.82 -12.82 7.89
C ARG A 4 8.48 -11.43 8.41
N ARG A 5 7.34 -11.23 9.10
CA ARG A 5 6.99 -9.91 9.65
C ARG A 5 7.78 -9.58 10.91
N ILE A 6 8.24 -10.60 11.63
CA ILE A 6 9.06 -10.46 12.83
C ILE A 6 10.51 -10.29 12.40
N GLU A 7 11.03 -11.21 11.59
CA GLU A 7 12.41 -11.21 11.12
C GLU A 7 12.76 -9.95 10.33
N LEU A 8 11.89 -9.54 9.41
CA LEU A 8 12.14 -8.44 8.47
C LEU A 8 11.32 -7.18 8.82
N ALA A 9 11.04 -6.99 10.11
CA ALA A 9 10.31 -5.82 10.59
C ALA A 9 11.07 -4.54 10.24
N PHE A 10 10.35 -3.53 9.75
CA PHE A 10 10.90 -2.21 9.40
C PHE A 10 11.93 -2.18 8.24
N GLU A 11 12.09 -3.28 7.50
CA GLU A 11 12.98 -3.39 6.34
C GLU A 11 12.26 -3.18 4.99
N GLY A 12 11.03 -2.66 4.99
CA GLY A 12 10.29 -2.34 3.76
C GLY A 12 9.62 -3.52 3.04
N HIS A 13 9.78 -4.75 3.54
CA HIS A 13 9.20 -5.94 2.89
C HIS A 13 7.67 -6.03 2.97
N ARG A 14 7.06 -5.43 4.00
CA ARG A 14 5.65 -5.66 4.33
C ARG A 14 4.70 -5.29 3.19
N TRP A 15 4.96 -4.19 2.49
CA TRP A 15 4.12 -3.73 1.40
C TRP A 15 4.11 -4.72 0.23
N LEU A 16 5.29 -5.05 -0.29
CA LEU A 16 5.45 -6.00 -1.40
C LEU A 16 4.91 -7.40 -1.05
N ASP A 17 5.08 -7.82 0.20
CA ASP A 17 4.52 -9.05 0.74
C ASP A 17 2.99 -9.09 0.68
N LEU A 18 2.32 -7.96 0.93
CA LEU A 18 0.87 -7.85 0.81
C LEU A 18 0.43 -7.83 -0.66
N VAL A 19 1.13 -7.09 -1.51
CA VAL A 19 0.83 -6.98 -2.96
C VAL A 19 0.90 -8.36 -3.61
N ARG A 20 2.03 -9.07 -3.45
CA ARG A 20 2.24 -10.38 -4.09
C ARG A 20 1.32 -11.48 -3.56
N THR A 21 0.73 -11.31 -2.38
CA THR A 21 -0.20 -12.29 -1.79
C THR A 21 -1.68 -11.92 -1.98
N GLY A 22 -1.97 -10.80 -2.65
CA GLY A 22 -3.34 -10.32 -2.86
C GLY A 22 -4.05 -9.88 -1.58
N LYS A 23 -3.31 -9.58 -0.50
CA LYS A 23 -3.87 -9.29 0.84
C LYS A 23 -3.91 -7.80 1.18
N VAL A 24 -3.51 -6.92 0.25
CA VAL A 24 -3.39 -5.48 0.50
C VAL A 24 -4.72 -4.89 0.97
N ILE A 25 -5.79 -5.05 0.20
CA ILE A 25 -7.10 -4.44 0.49
C ILE A 25 -7.64 -4.95 1.83
N GLU A 26 -7.62 -6.26 2.06
CA GLU A 26 -8.13 -6.85 3.30
C GLU A 26 -7.39 -6.31 4.54
N ILE A 27 -6.06 -6.31 4.52
CA ILE A 27 -5.24 -6.00 5.69
C ILE A 27 -5.13 -4.50 5.92
N MET A 28 -4.92 -3.71 4.87
CA MET A 28 -4.75 -2.26 5.00
C MET A 28 -6.06 -1.56 5.35
N THR A 29 -7.20 -2.03 4.84
CA THR A 29 -8.52 -1.50 5.22
C THR A 29 -8.81 -1.79 6.69
N LYS A 30 -8.60 -3.04 7.16
CA LYS A 30 -8.75 -3.38 8.58
C LYS A 30 -7.84 -2.53 9.48
N TYR A 31 -6.60 -2.31 9.05
CA TYR A 31 -5.66 -1.44 9.77
C TYR A 31 -6.14 0.02 9.79
N GLY A 32 -6.61 0.55 8.66
CA GLY A 32 -7.12 1.91 8.53
C GLY A 32 -8.32 2.17 9.45
N ILE A 33 -9.25 1.22 9.57
CA ILE A 33 -10.39 1.30 10.51
C ILE A 33 -9.89 1.41 11.95
N LYS A 34 -8.95 0.53 12.35
CA LYS A 34 -8.35 0.55 13.69
C LYS A 34 -7.69 1.90 13.98
N ILE A 35 -6.90 2.41 13.06
CA ILE A 35 -6.16 3.68 13.23
C ILE A 35 -7.12 4.87 13.27
N LYS A 36 -8.15 4.92 12.42
CA LYS A 36 -9.19 5.97 12.48
C LYS A 36 -9.99 5.93 13.79
N SER A 37 -10.25 4.75 14.36
CA SER A 37 -10.91 4.65 15.67
C SER A 37 -10.01 5.08 16.83
N GLN A 38 -8.70 4.91 16.71
CA GLN A 38 -7.73 5.24 17.75
C GLN A 38 -7.34 6.71 17.74
N PHE A 39 -7.32 7.35 16.56
CA PHE A 39 -6.89 8.74 16.39
C PHE A 39 -7.99 9.53 15.67
N GLY A 40 -8.55 10.54 16.35
CA GLY A 40 -9.74 11.27 15.88
C GLY A 40 -9.52 12.24 14.71
N ASN A 41 -8.27 12.60 14.38
CA ASN A 41 -7.95 13.61 13.37
C ASN A 41 -7.34 13.00 12.09
N ILE A 42 -7.98 11.96 11.56
CA ILE A 42 -7.56 11.33 10.29
C ILE A 42 -8.61 11.63 9.23
N SER A 43 -8.15 12.16 8.08
CA SER A 43 -9.02 12.39 6.91
C SER A 43 -9.81 11.14 6.50
N SER A 44 -11.03 11.35 6.00
CA SER A 44 -11.88 10.30 5.43
C SER A 44 -11.14 9.50 4.35
N ASP A 45 -10.32 10.19 3.56
CA ASP A 45 -9.63 9.63 2.39
C ASP A 45 -8.37 8.85 2.75
N SER A 46 -7.89 8.97 4.00
CA SER A 46 -6.77 8.18 4.49
C SER A 46 -7.09 6.69 4.48
N TYR A 47 -6.09 5.86 4.19
CA TYR A 47 -6.24 4.41 4.08
C TYR A 47 -7.25 3.95 3.01
N ASN A 48 -7.57 4.80 2.03
CA ASN A 48 -8.31 4.39 0.84
C ASN A 48 -7.37 3.62 -0.11
N VAL A 49 -7.37 2.30 0.03
CA VAL A 49 -6.51 1.40 -0.73
C VAL A 49 -7.28 0.73 -1.84
N ASN A 50 -6.79 0.88 -3.07
CA ASN A 50 -7.37 0.32 -4.29
C ASN A 50 -6.26 -0.34 -5.13
N GLU A 51 -6.66 -1.07 -6.18
CA GLU A 51 -5.74 -1.82 -7.04
C GLU A 51 -4.76 -0.92 -7.81
N SER A 52 -5.17 0.30 -8.16
CA SER A 52 -4.29 1.24 -8.88
C SER A 52 -3.08 1.70 -8.06
N ARG A 53 -3.10 1.53 -6.72
CA ARG A 53 -1.96 1.82 -5.84
C ARG A 53 -0.97 0.66 -5.73
N PHE A 54 -1.21 -0.50 -6.36
CA PHE A 54 -0.32 -1.67 -6.20
C PHE A 54 0.99 -1.52 -6.96
N VAL A 55 1.01 -0.68 -8.00
CA VAL A 55 2.16 -0.44 -8.86
C VAL A 55 2.54 1.03 -8.77
N TYR A 56 3.84 1.31 -8.82
CA TYR A 56 4.30 2.69 -8.92
C TYR A 56 3.95 3.27 -10.29
N PRO A 57 3.49 4.53 -10.36
CA PRO A 57 3.18 5.15 -11.63
C PRO A 57 4.47 5.34 -12.45
N ILE A 58 4.33 5.20 -13.76
CA ILE A 58 5.39 5.61 -14.69
C ILE A 58 5.58 7.13 -14.54
N PRO A 59 6.82 7.63 -14.39
CA PRO A 59 7.07 9.05 -14.28
C PRO A 59 6.46 9.82 -15.46
N HIS A 60 5.79 10.94 -15.19
CA HIS A 60 5.08 11.69 -16.22
C HIS A 60 5.98 12.13 -17.39
N ARG A 61 7.24 12.48 -17.11
CA ARG A 61 8.22 12.81 -18.16
C ARG A 61 8.40 11.68 -19.18
N GLU A 62 8.45 10.45 -18.70
CA GLU A 62 8.63 9.26 -19.55
C GLU A 62 7.40 9.05 -20.45
N THR A 63 6.19 9.26 -19.91
CA THR A 63 4.95 9.20 -20.70
C THR A 63 4.85 10.28 -21.79
N LEU A 64 5.60 11.39 -21.68
CA LEU A 64 5.62 12.43 -22.71
C LEU A 64 6.65 12.18 -23.80
N TRP A 65 7.74 11.49 -23.46
CA TRP A 65 8.90 11.34 -24.34
C TRP A 65 8.86 10.05 -25.15
N ASN A 66 8.33 8.99 -24.57
CA ASN A 66 8.22 7.70 -25.21
C ASN A 66 6.79 7.50 -25.70
N SER A 67 6.61 7.58 -27.03
CA SER A 67 5.31 7.45 -27.69
C SER A 67 4.75 6.03 -27.73
N GLU A 68 5.54 5.02 -27.34
CA GLU A 68 5.17 3.60 -27.35
C GLU A 68 4.66 3.11 -25.97
N LEU A 69 4.55 4.00 -24.99
CA LEU A 69 3.93 3.74 -23.68
C LEU A 69 2.42 3.93 -23.72
#